data_AF-A0AB34HSF5-F1
#
_entry.id   AF-A0AB34HSF5-F1
#
_cell.length_a   1.000
_cell.length_b   1.000
_cell.length_c   1.000
_cell.angle_alpha   90.00
_cell.angle_beta   90.00
_cell.angle_gamma   90.00
#
_symmetry.space_group_name_H-M   'P 1'
#
loop_
_entity.id
_entity.type
_entity.pdbx_description
1 polymer ?
#
loop_
_entity_poly.entity_id
_entity_poly.type
_entity_poly.pdbx_seq_one_letter_code
_entity_poly.pdbx_strand_id
1 'polypeptide(L)'
;MTIMSLMICFLLIHQLVNTSGFNMSFLKLFRAARLIKLLRQGYTIRILLWTFVQSFKALPYVCLLIAMLFFIYAIIGMQVFGNIKLDEESHINRHNNFRSFFGSLMLLFRSATGEAWQEIMLSCLGEKGCEPDTTAPSGQSESERCGTDLAYVYFVSFIFFCSFLVSGSVILA
;
A
#
# COMPACT_ATOMS: atom_id res chain seq x y z
N MET A 1 -0.86 33.43 9.17
CA MET A 1 -1.37 32.21 8.49
C MET A 1 -0.48 30.97 8.68
N THR A 2 0.85 31.03 8.52
CA THR A 2 1.75 29.87 8.68
C THR A 2 2.00 29.44 10.13
N ILE A 3 2.03 30.38 11.08
CA ILE A 3 2.08 30.07 12.53
C ILE A 3 0.79 29.36 12.96
N MET A 4 -0.37 29.83 12.46
CA MET A 4 -1.68 29.25 12.74
C MET A 4 -1.80 27.83 12.20
N SER A 5 -1.31 27.55 10.98
CA SER A 5 -1.32 26.20 10.39
C SER A 5 -0.38 25.22 11.13
N LEU A 6 0.79 25.68 11.59
CA LEU A 6 1.70 24.86 12.40
C LEU A 6 1.16 24.64 13.82
N MET A 7 0.48 25.64 14.39
CA MET A 7 -0.18 25.53 15.68
C MET A 7 -1.38 24.58 15.62
N ILE A 8 -2.14 24.59 14.52
CA ILE A 8 -3.22 23.61 14.27
C ILE A 8 -2.65 22.22 14.08
N CYS A 9 -1.54 22.05 13.35
CA CYS A 9 -0.89 20.75 13.19
C CYS A 9 -0.33 20.24 14.52
N PHE A 10 0.29 21.11 15.33
CA PHE A 10 0.78 20.79 16.67
C PHE A 10 -0.37 20.46 17.65
N LEU A 11 -1.49 21.20 17.60
CA LEU A 11 -2.69 20.94 18.38
C LEU A 11 -3.36 19.62 17.95
N LEU A 12 -3.44 19.32 16.65
CA LEU A 12 -3.98 18.06 16.16
C LEU A 12 -3.11 16.88 16.58
N ILE A 13 -1.78 17.02 16.52
CA ILE A 13 -0.84 16.01 17.03
C ILE A 13 -1.01 15.86 18.55
N HIS A 14 -1.17 16.95 19.30
CA HIS A 14 -1.38 16.91 20.74
C HIS A 14 -2.72 16.23 21.10
N GLN A 15 -3.81 16.52 20.39
CA GLN A 15 -5.11 15.89 20.59
C GLN A 15 -5.11 14.40 20.21
N LEU A 16 -4.38 14.02 19.15
CA LEU A 16 -4.17 12.61 18.77
C LEU A 16 -3.31 11.84 19.79
N VAL A 17 -2.29 12.47 20.35
CA VAL A 17 -1.44 11.89 21.41
C VAL A 17 -2.23 11.69 22.72
N ASN A 18 -3.17 12.57 23.02
CA ASN A 18 -3.97 12.48 24.25
C ASN A 18 -5.11 11.45 24.15
N THR A 19 -5.43 10.96 22.95
CA THR A 19 -6.56 10.05 22.71
C THR A 19 -6.15 8.58 22.53
N SER A 20 -4.88 8.26 22.34
CA SER A 20 -4.42 6.86 22.25
C SER A 20 -2.94 6.71 22.61
N GLY A 21 -2.59 5.69 23.40
CA GLY A 21 -1.28 5.49 24.03
C GLY A 21 -0.10 5.35 23.07
N PHE A 22 0.47 6.48 22.64
CA PHE A 22 1.68 6.50 21.81
C PHE A 22 2.96 6.27 22.63
N ASN A 23 3.74 5.27 22.22
CA ASN A 23 5.02 4.87 22.81
C ASN A 23 6.07 6.01 22.84
N MET A 24 6.79 6.17 23.96
CA MET A 24 7.85 7.16 24.22
C MET A 24 8.97 7.20 23.15
N SER A 25 9.15 6.12 22.39
CA SER A 25 10.10 6.03 21.27
C SER A 25 9.73 6.94 20.09
N PHE A 26 8.44 7.20 19.84
CA PHE A 26 7.98 8.09 18.77
C PHE A 26 8.34 9.56 19.06
N LEU A 27 8.36 9.97 20.33
CA LEU A 27 8.78 11.32 20.75
C LEU A 27 10.28 11.59 20.49
N LYS A 28 11.11 10.53 20.41
CA LYS A 28 12.52 10.66 20.02
C LYS A 28 12.68 11.01 18.54
N LEU A 29 11.79 10.51 17.66
CA LEU A 29 11.75 10.89 16.24
C LEU A 29 11.38 12.36 16.03
N PHE A 30 10.57 12.96 16.92
CA PHE A 30 10.26 14.40 16.85
C PHE A 30 11.51 15.29 17.02
N ARG A 31 12.57 14.82 17.67
CA ARG A 31 13.85 15.57 17.75
C ARG A 31 14.50 15.74 16.37
N ALA A 32 14.31 14.79 15.46
CA ALA A 32 14.78 14.90 14.08
C ALA A 32 14.02 16.00 13.29
N ALA A 33 12.85 16.47 13.77
CA ALA A 33 12.14 17.60 13.18
C ALA A 33 12.92 18.93 13.28
N ARG A 34 13.94 19.03 14.16
CA ARG A 34 14.86 20.17 14.15
C ARG A 34 15.62 20.27 12.82
N LEU A 35 15.88 19.16 12.12
CA LEU A 35 16.52 19.14 10.80
C LEU A 35 15.62 19.78 9.73
N ILE A 36 14.31 19.62 9.83
CA ILE A 36 13.30 20.29 8.97
C ILE A 36 13.37 21.83 9.12
N LYS A 37 13.79 22.32 10.29
CA LYS A 37 13.98 23.77 10.54
C LYS A 37 15.11 24.37 9.67
N LEU A 38 16.15 23.60 9.37
CA LEU A 38 17.26 24.04 8.49
C LEU A 38 16.80 24.13 7.02
N LEU A 39 15.98 23.17 6.57
CA LEU A 39 15.42 23.17 5.20
C LEU A 39 14.51 24.39 4.91
N ARG A 40 13.91 25.00 5.95
CA ARG A 40 13.05 26.19 5.82
C ARG A 40 13.82 27.53 5.82
N GLN A 41 15.15 27.54 6.00
CA GLN A 41 15.94 28.78 5.96
C GLN A 41 16.26 29.25 4.54
N GLY A 42 16.34 28.34 3.56
CA GLY A 42 16.59 28.68 2.16
C GLY A 42 15.35 29.24 1.47
N TYR A 43 15.47 30.44 0.87
CA TYR A 43 14.40 31.07 0.09
C TYR A 43 13.88 30.17 -1.04
N THR A 44 14.79 29.52 -1.78
CA THR A 44 14.47 28.58 -2.87
C THR A 44 13.72 27.34 -2.38
N ILE A 45 14.19 26.72 -1.29
CA ILE A 45 13.55 25.51 -0.71
C ILE A 45 12.15 25.87 -0.19
N ARG A 46 11.97 27.06 0.38
CA ARG A 46 10.65 27.54 0.83
C ARG A 46 9.67 27.71 -0.32
N ILE A 47 10.10 28.21 -1.47
CA ILE A 47 9.25 28.34 -2.66
C ILE A 47 8.89 26.95 -3.21
N LEU A 48 9.86 26.04 -3.30
CA LEU A 48 9.64 24.64 -3.73
C LEU A 48 8.66 23.90 -2.81
N LEU A 49 8.83 24.01 -1.49
CA LEU A 49 7.92 23.38 -0.53
C LEU A 49 6.52 24.02 -0.57
N TRP A 50 6.44 25.33 -0.77
CA TRP A 50 5.15 26.03 -0.87
C TRP A 50 4.39 25.64 -2.14
N THR A 51 5.08 25.55 -3.27
CA THR A 51 4.50 25.07 -4.54
C THR A 51 4.08 23.60 -4.43
N PHE A 52 4.90 22.75 -3.81
CA PHE A 52 4.54 21.35 -3.53
C PHE A 52 3.29 21.21 -2.66
N VAL A 53 3.17 22.00 -1.58
CA VAL A 53 1.99 22.02 -0.71
C VAL A 53 0.74 22.49 -1.47
N GLN A 54 0.89 23.42 -2.40
CA GLN A 54 -0.22 23.91 -3.22
C GLN A 54 -0.77 22.81 -4.15
N SER A 55 0.09 21.93 -4.68
CA SER A 55 -0.33 20.80 -5.51
C SER A 55 -1.19 19.77 -4.74
N PHE A 56 -1.07 19.68 -3.40
CA PHE A 56 -1.95 18.79 -2.59
C PHE A 56 -3.43 19.17 -2.62
N LYS A 57 -3.82 20.36 -3.09
CA LYS A 57 -5.25 20.71 -3.19
C LYS A 57 -5.96 19.93 -4.29
N ALA A 58 -5.25 19.49 -5.34
CA ALA A 58 -5.79 18.69 -6.42
C ALA A 58 -5.64 17.17 -6.18
N LEU A 59 -4.66 16.76 -5.37
CA LEU A 59 -4.37 15.36 -5.06
C LEU A 59 -5.46 14.56 -4.31
N PRO A 60 -6.31 15.10 -3.40
CA PRO A 60 -7.21 14.25 -2.62
C PRO A 60 -8.20 13.47 -3.49
N TYR A 61 -8.68 14.06 -4.59
CA TYR A 61 -9.59 13.37 -5.51
C TYR A 61 -8.91 12.19 -6.19
N VAL A 62 -7.67 12.34 -6.62
CA VAL A 62 -6.91 11.23 -7.25
C VAL A 62 -6.50 10.19 -6.22
N CYS A 63 -6.10 10.60 -5.02
CA CYS A 63 -5.80 9.66 -3.92
C CYS A 63 -7.02 8.82 -3.55
N LEU A 64 -8.22 9.38 -3.54
CA LEU A 64 -9.46 8.62 -3.31
C LEU A 64 -9.73 7.61 -4.44
N LEU A 65 -9.48 7.98 -5.70
CA LEU A 65 -9.60 7.06 -6.83
C LEU A 65 -8.59 5.91 -6.76
N ILE A 66 -7.33 6.21 -6.42
CA ILE A 66 -6.29 5.20 -6.22
C ILE A 66 -6.67 4.29 -5.04
N ALA A 67 -7.12 4.84 -3.92
CA ALA A 67 -7.56 4.04 -2.77
C ALA A 67 -8.74 3.12 -3.12
N MET A 68 -9.70 3.61 -3.91
CA MET A 68 -10.82 2.81 -4.40
C MET A 68 -10.37 1.69 -5.33
N LEU A 69 -9.42 1.96 -6.25
CA LEU A 69 -8.82 0.94 -7.11
C LEU A 69 -8.16 -0.15 -6.26
N PHE A 70 -7.33 0.22 -5.32
CA PHE A 70 -6.65 -0.70 -4.41
C PHE A 70 -7.64 -1.54 -3.59
N PHE A 71 -8.73 -0.92 -3.12
CA PHE A 71 -9.78 -1.61 -2.38
C PHE A 71 -10.43 -2.72 -3.24
N ILE A 72 -10.86 -2.39 -4.46
CA ILE A 72 -11.51 -3.35 -5.37
C ILE A 72 -10.56 -4.51 -5.68
N TYR A 73 -9.32 -4.21 -6.07
CA TYR A 73 -8.34 -5.24 -6.41
C TYR A 73 -7.96 -6.08 -5.19
N ALA A 74 -7.86 -5.51 -3.98
CA ALA A 74 -7.57 -6.26 -2.77
C ALA A 74 -8.66 -7.31 -2.49
N ILE A 75 -9.94 -6.93 -2.56
CA ILE A 75 -11.05 -7.86 -2.35
C ILE A 75 -11.06 -8.96 -3.42
N ILE A 76 -10.89 -8.61 -4.69
CA ILE A 76 -10.82 -9.60 -5.78
C ILE A 76 -9.64 -10.55 -5.55
N GLY A 77 -8.47 -10.02 -5.21
CA GLY A 77 -7.26 -10.81 -4.97
C GLY A 77 -7.41 -11.78 -3.81
N MET A 78 -8.09 -11.36 -2.73
CA MET A 78 -8.41 -12.26 -1.61
C MET A 78 -9.29 -13.43 -2.04
N GLN A 79 -10.33 -13.17 -2.84
CA GLN A 79 -11.26 -14.22 -3.27
C GLN A 79 -10.62 -15.19 -4.27
N VAL A 80 -9.74 -14.71 -5.14
CA VAL A 80 -9.15 -15.52 -6.22
C VAL A 80 -7.84 -16.20 -5.78
N PHE A 81 -6.99 -15.51 -5.02
CA PHE A 81 -5.63 -15.96 -4.67
C PHE A 81 -5.44 -16.24 -3.17
N GLY A 82 -6.47 -16.01 -2.34
CA GLY A 82 -6.36 -16.17 -0.88
C GLY A 82 -6.06 -17.60 -0.41
N ASN A 83 -6.44 -18.61 -1.20
CA ASN A 83 -6.23 -20.02 -0.86
C ASN A 83 -4.88 -20.59 -1.33
N ILE A 84 -4.04 -19.79 -1.99
CA ILE A 84 -2.72 -20.24 -2.41
C ILE A 84 -1.87 -20.56 -1.17
N LYS A 85 -1.20 -21.72 -1.20
CA LYS A 85 -0.27 -22.15 -0.15
C LYS A 85 0.88 -21.17 -0.03
N LEU A 86 1.22 -20.81 1.20
CA LEU A 86 2.34 -19.91 1.47
C LEU A 86 3.64 -20.70 1.40
N ASP A 87 4.59 -20.19 0.62
CA ASP A 87 5.92 -20.77 0.47
C ASP A 87 6.97 -19.69 0.66
N GLU A 88 7.94 -19.93 1.55
CA GLU A 88 9.00 -18.98 1.90
C GLU A 88 9.98 -18.75 0.73
N GLU A 89 10.11 -19.73 -0.17
CA GLU A 89 10.94 -19.61 -1.38
C GLU A 89 10.22 -18.85 -2.50
N SER A 90 8.90 -18.67 -2.39
CA SER A 90 8.08 -17.96 -3.37
C SER A 90 7.80 -16.51 -3.00
N HIS A 91 7.25 -15.74 -3.95
CA HIS A 91 6.80 -14.37 -3.69
C HIS A 91 5.47 -14.31 -2.92
N ILE A 92 4.80 -15.45 -2.74
CA ILE A 92 3.61 -15.59 -1.90
C ILE A 92 4.00 -16.29 -0.60
N ASN A 93 4.26 -15.48 0.42
CA ASN A 93 4.78 -15.93 1.71
C ASN A 93 3.97 -15.35 2.88
N ARG A 94 4.38 -15.63 4.12
CA ARG A 94 3.67 -15.15 5.32
C ARG A 94 3.56 -13.63 5.43
N HIS A 95 4.47 -12.89 4.79
CA HIS A 95 4.49 -11.43 4.79
C HIS A 95 3.83 -10.82 3.54
N ASN A 96 3.86 -11.52 2.41
CA ASN A 96 3.29 -11.10 1.13
C ASN A 96 2.25 -12.13 0.67
N ASN A 97 0.97 -11.89 0.96
CA ASN A 97 -0.10 -12.81 0.59
C ASN A 97 -1.45 -12.09 0.44
N PHE A 98 -2.41 -12.84 -0.13
CA PHE A 98 -3.79 -12.40 -0.32
C PHE A 98 -4.76 -12.93 0.74
N ARG A 99 -4.29 -13.35 1.93
CA ARG A 99 -5.20 -13.95 2.94
C ARG A 99 -6.04 -12.93 3.69
N SER A 100 -5.51 -11.73 3.85
CA SER A 100 -6.17 -10.64 4.56
C SER A 100 -6.25 -9.41 3.67
N PHE A 101 -7.20 -8.53 3.99
CA PHE A 101 -7.37 -7.29 3.26
C PHE A 101 -6.09 -6.44 3.30
N PHE A 102 -5.51 -6.26 4.49
CA PHE A 102 -4.29 -5.46 4.65
C PHE A 102 -3.06 -6.13 4.03
N GLY A 103 -2.95 -7.45 4.09
CA GLY A 103 -1.90 -8.21 3.39
C GLY A 103 -1.97 -8.01 1.87
N SER A 104 -3.17 -8.14 1.31
CA SER A 104 -3.44 -7.89 -0.12
C SER A 104 -3.11 -6.45 -0.50
N LEU A 105 -3.47 -5.49 0.35
CA LEU A 105 -3.17 -4.07 0.15
C LEU A 105 -1.66 -3.81 0.10
N MET A 106 -0.89 -4.38 1.03
CA MET A 106 0.58 -4.26 1.03
C MET A 106 1.23 -4.90 -0.20
N LEU A 107 0.75 -6.07 -0.61
CA LEU A 107 1.24 -6.75 -1.81
C LEU A 107 0.92 -5.96 -3.09
N LEU A 108 -0.29 -5.40 -3.19
CA LEU A 108 -0.67 -4.51 -4.30
C LEU A 108 0.11 -3.19 -4.28
N PHE A 109 0.40 -2.65 -3.11
CA PHE A 109 1.26 -1.46 -2.97
C PHE A 109 2.67 -1.74 -3.49
N ARG A 110 3.27 -2.87 -3.09
CA ARG A 110 4.56 -3.33 -3.63
C ARG A 110 4.50 -3.54 -5.15
N SER A 111 3.37 -4.03 -5.65
CA SER A 111 3.20 -4.19 -7.10
C SER A 111 3.10 -2.85 -7.81
N ALA A 112 2.39 -1.87 -7.24
CA ALA A 112 2.22 -0.53 -7.78
C ALA A 112 3.51 0.29 -7.82
N THR A 113 4.46 0.03 -6.92
CA THR A 113 5.81 0.61 -6.99
C THR A 113 6.68 -0.03 -8.07
N GLY A 114 6.20 -1.08 -8.73
CA GLY A 114 6.91 -1.81 -9.77
C GLY A 114 7.88 -2.86 -9.23
N GLU A 115 7.86 -3.16 -7.93
CA GLU A 115 8.79 -4.10 -7.32
C GLU A 115 8.28 -5.55 -7.45
N ALA A 116 9.00 -6.36 -8.23
CA ALA A 116 8.79 -7.81 -8.33
C ALA A 116 7.35 -8.25 -8.68
N TRP A 117 6.54 -7.35 -9.26
CA TRP A 117 5.13 -7.64 -9.55
C TRP A 117 4.96 -8.76 -10.58
N GLN A 118 5.90 -8.92 -11.52
CA GLN A 118 5.90 -10.04 -12.45
C GLN A 118 6.11 -11.37 -11.73
N GLU A 119 7.01 -11.43 -10.75
CA GLU A 119 7.32 -12.65 -9.99
C GLU A 119 6.17 -13.02 -9.05
N ILE A 120 5.52 -12.01 -8.46
CA ILE A 120 4.27 -12.17 -7.71
C ILE A 120 3.17 -12.73 -8.62
N MET A 121 3.00 -12.18 -9.82
CA MET A 121 2.03 -12.67 -10.81
C MET A 121 2.29 -14.13 -11.20
N LEU A 122 3.54 -14.49 -11.49
CA LEU A 122 3.94 -15.87 -11.79
C LEU A 122 3.71 -16.84 -10.62
N SER A 123 3.81 -16.34 -9.39
CA SER A 123 3.52 -17.10 -8.17
C SER A 123 2.01 -17.32 -7.95
N CYS A 124 1.15 -16.56 -8.63
CA CYS A 124 -0.30 -16.69 -8.58
C CYS A 124 -0.92 -17.48 -9.75
N LEU A 125 -0.12 -17.93 -10.71
CA LEU A 125 -0.58 -18.78 -11.83
C LEU A 125 -1.11 -20.12 -11.35
N GLY A 126 -1.74 -20.88 -12.25
CA GLY A 126 -2.27 -22.20 -11.92
C GLY A 126 -1.21 -23.21 -11.43
N GLU A 127 -1.71 -24.37 -11.01
CA GLU A 127 -0.93 -25.51 -10.54
C GLU A 127 -0.14 -25.30 -9.23
N LYS A 128 -0.46 -24.26 -8.45
CA LYS A 128 0.12 -24.06 -7.12
C LYS A 128 -0.57 -24.95 -6.10
N GLY A 129 0.13 -25.26 -5.02
CA GLY A 129 -0.49 -25.92 -3.88
C GLY A 129 -1.55 -25.03 -3.24
N CYS A 130 -2.68 -25.61 -2.85
CA CYS A 130 -3.64 -24.95 -1.96
C CYS A 130 -3.20 -25.08 -0.49
N GLU A 131 -3.61 -24.13 0.34
CA GLU A 131 -3.53 -24.32 1.78
C GLU A 131 -4.44 -25.48 2.20
N PRO A 132 -3.96 -26.43 3.01
CA PRO A 132 -4.82 -27.52 3.49
C PRO A 132 -5.88 -26.99 4.46
N ASP A 133 -7.14 -27.28 4.17
CA ASP A 133 -8.26 -27.03 5.08
C ASP A 133 -8.12 -27.88 6.35
N THR A 134 -7.75 -27.25 7.47
CA THR A 134 -7.61 -27.92 8.77
C THR A 134 -8.92 -28.45 9.36
N THR A 135 -10.06 -28.12 8.74
CA THR A 135 -11.41 -28.55 9.12
C THR A 135 -11.95 -29.73 8.29
N ALA A 136 -11.27 -30.13 7.22
CA ALA A 136 -11.68 -31.26 6.39
C ALA A 136 -11.18 -32.60 6.99
N PRO A 137 -11.96 -33.68 6.95
CA PRO A 137 -11.49 -35.00 7.37
C PRO A 137 -10.29 -35.43 6.52
N SER A 138 -9.26 -35.97 7.19
CA SER A 138 -7.99 -36.36 6.60
C SER A 138 -8.16 -37.35 5.46
N GLY A 139 -7.94 -36.89 4.21
CA GLY A 139 -7.84 -37.81 3.07
C GLY A 139 -8.19 -37.29 1.67
N GLN A 140 -8.47 -36.00 1.42
CA GLN A 140 -8.91 -35.56 0.08
C GLN A 140 -8.19 -34.37 -0.58
N SER A 141 -7.23 -33.69 0.05
CA SER A 141 -6.75 -32.38 -0.45
C SER A 141 -5.32 -32.33 -1.01
N GLU A 142 -4.67 -33.46 -1.34
CA GLU A 142 -3.34 -33.41 -1.97
C GLU A 142 -3.35 -33.07 -3.47
N SER A 143 -4.53 -33.11 -4.11
CA SER A 143 -4.65 -32.85 -5.56
C SER A 143 -5.34 -31.53 -5.92
N GLU A 144 -5.74 -30.73 -4.93
CA GLU A 144 -6.38 -29.45 -5.19
C GLU A 144 -5.31 -28.43 -5.61
N ARG A 145 -5.45 -27.94 -6.85
CA ARG A 145 -4.56 -26.96 -7.45
C ARG A 145 -5.18 -25.59 -7.32
N CYS A 146 -4.44 -24.67 -6.72
CA CYS A 146 -4.80 -23.28 -6.56
C CYS A 146 -4.04 -22.40 -7.56
N GLY A 147 -4.48 -21.14 -7.65
CA GLY A 147 -3.98 -20.19 -8.62
C GLY A 147 -4.71 -20.30 -9.96
N THR A 148 -4.55 -19.28 -10.80
CA THR A 148 -5.29 -19.18 -12.06
C THR A 148 -4.54 -18.32 -13.07
N ASP A 149 -4.69 -18.64 -14.35
CA ASP A 149 -4.14 -17.83 -15.44
C ASP A 149 -4.79 -16.44 -15.54
N LEU A 150 -5.93 -16.22 -14.85
CA LEU A 150 -6.50 -14.89 -14.64
C LEU A 150 -5.53 -13.94 -13.91
N ALA A 151 -4.48 -14.45 -13.26
CA ALA A 151 -3.42 -13.65 -12.65
C ALA A 151 -2.77 -12.69 -13.66
N TYR A 152 -2.55 -13.11 -14.92
CA TYR A 152 -2.01 -12.23 -15.95
C TYR A 152 -2.90 -11.00 -16.16
N VAL A 153 -4.18 -11.22 -16.38
CA VAL A 153 -5.15 -10.13 -16.62
C VAL A 153 -5.28 -9.26 -15.38
N TYR A 154 -5.34 -9.87 -14.19
CA TYR A 154 -5.45 -9.15 -12.92
C TYR A 154 -4.27 -8.21 -12.68
N PHE A 155 -3.03 -8.70 -12.74
CA PHE A 155 -1.86 -7.86 -12.44
C PHE A 155 -1.58 -6.85 -13.57
N VAL A 156 -1.69 -7.24 -14.84
CA VAL A 156 -1.45 -6.32 -15.95
C VAL A 156 -2.48 -5.19 -15.98
N SER A 157 -3.77 -5.49 -15.76
CA SER A 157 -4.81 -4.45 -15.69
C SER A 157 -4.63 -3.54 -14.47
N PHE A 158 -4.26 -4.10 -13.30
CA PHE A 158 -3.94 -3.30 -12.11
C PHE A 158 -2.81 -2.31 -12.37
N ILE A 159 -1.68 -2.78 -12.91
CA ILE A 159 -0.52 -1.93 -13.20
C ILE A 159 -0.90 -0.87 -14.24
N PHE A 160 -1.61 -1.23 -15.30
CA PHE A 160 -2.07 -0.28 -16.31
C PHE A 160 -2.92 0.84 -15.70
N PHE A 161 -3.96 0.51 -14.94
CA PHE A 161 -4.83 1.52 -14.32
C PHE A 161 -4.09 2.32 -13.24
N CYS A 162 -3.23 1.70 -12.45
CA CYS A 162 -2.44 2.38 -11.43
C CYS A 162 -1.47 3.38 -12.07
N SER A 163 -0.72 2.98 -13.10
CA SER A 163 0.17 3.86 -13.85
C SER A 163 -0.60 5.00 -14.52
N PHE A 164 -1.76 4.72 -15.12
CA PHE A 164 -2.62 5.76 -15.70
C PHE A 164 -3.05 6.81 -14.66
N LEU A 165 -3.49 6.39 -13.47
CA LEU A 165 -3.89 7.30 -12.39
C LEU A 165 -2.70 8.09 -11.82
N VAL A 166 -1.54 7.44 -11.63
CA VAL A 166 -0.33 8.09 -11.12
C VAL A 166 0.22 9.10 -12.14
N SER A 167 0.42 8.69 -13.40
CA SER A 167 0.87 9.61 -14.45
C SER A 167 -0.13 10.74 -14.69
N GLY A 168 -1.43 10.46 -14.67
CA GLY A 168 -2.48 11.47 -14.76
C GLY A 168 -2.39 12.50 -13.63
N SER A 169 -2.11 12.07 -12.40
CA SER A 169 -1.92 12.98 -11.26
C SER A 169 -0.67 13.86 -11.38
N VAL A 170 0.41 13.36 -11.98
CA VAL A 170 1.66 14.13 -12.18
C VAL A 170 1.52 15.15 -13.31
N ILE A 171 0.75 14.82 -14.35
CA ILE A 171 0.53 15.72 -15.51
C ILE A 171 -0.45 16.85 -15.18
N LEU A 172 -1.42 16.62 -14.28
CA LEU A 172 -2.44 17.59 -13.89
C LEU A 172 -2.04 18.50 -12.70
N ALA A 173 -0.91 18.25 -12.05
CA ALA A 173 -0.41 18.99 -10.88
C ALA A 173 0.65 20.05 -11.25
#